data_AF-T1C637-F1
#
_entry.id   AF-T1C637-F1
#
_cell.length_a   1.000
_cell.length_b   1.000
_cell.length_c   1.000
_cell.angle_alpha   90.00
_cell.angle_beta   90.00
_cell.angle_gamma   90.00
#
_symmetry.space_group_name_H-M   'P 1'
#
loop_
_entity.id
_entity.type
_entity.pdbx_description
1 polymer ?
#
loop_
_entity_poly.entity_id
_entity_poly.type
_entity_poly.pdbx_seq_one_letter_code
_entity_poly.pdbx_strand_id
1 'polypeptide(L)'
;MFAGMSLAGMPPQAGFVSEWFAFQTLFQNFQVPDLAGRLALSLGGVGLALTAALAYATFIKVIGLGTQGESTANTAPVPRGNALAVGLLGVLVLVLAVGLPWWLYALDPVAQHWFAQSAMQLRSGLLLVPLTAHFAFISPTLLIIVMPLLALLPITLALWSRRHHGVRRAPVWFGGNPPAPRAATTALTFSHAVQVFYSFIYRPRLDMEHEHVEREYFVRRLSFEQRIAPLFESRLFRPLTRAVWWLSDRIVVLQSGDMNLYLALIGLLLVIVLGVGVL
;
A
#
# COMPACT_ATOMS: atom_id res chain seq x y z
N MET A 1 4.91 0.69 15.23
CA MET A 1 4.66 -0.73 14.88
C MET A 1 3.20 -0.98 14.50
N PHE A 2 2.22 -0.80 15.40
CA PHE A 2 0.80 -1.05 15.08
C PHE A 2 0.28 -0.33 13.83
N ALA A 3 0.64 0.95 13.63
CA ALA A 3 0.28 1.67 12.40
C ALA A 3 0.82 0.98 11.13
N GLY A 4 2.08 0.53 11.14
CA GLY A 4 2.67 -0.19 10.01
C GLY A 4 2.04 -1.57 9.81
N MET A 5 1.68 -2.29 10.88
CA MET A 5 0.91 -3.53 10.79
C MET A 5 -0.48 -3.29 10.18
N SER A 6 -1.14 -2.18 10.53
CA SER A 6 -2.44 -1.81 9.98
C SER A 6 -2.36 -1.49 8.50
N LEU A 7 -1.39 -0.67 8.09
CA LEU A 7 -1.18 -0.34 6.68
C LEU A 7 -0.72 -1.54 5.84
N ALA A 8 -0.10 -2.54 6.47
CA ALA A 8 0.27 -3.80 5.86
C ALA A 8 -0.90 -4.82 5.78
N GLY A 9 -2.10 -4.47 6.26
CA GLY A 9 -3.24 -5.39 6.29
C GLY A 9 -3.02 -6.60 7.20
N MET A 10 -2.25 -6.46 8.29
CA MET A 10 -1.94 -7.59 9.18
C MET A 10 -3.05 -7.80 10.23
N PRO A 11 -3.55 -9.04 10.43
CA PRO A 11 -4.45 -9.33 11.54
C PRO A 11 -3.79 -9.06 12.90
N PRO A 12 -4.51 -8.56 13.94
CA PRO A 12 -5.93 -8.17 14.00
C PRO A 12 -6.16 -6.65 13.82
N GLN A 13 -5.40 -5.97 12.97
CA GLN A 13 -5.45 -4.50 12.85
C GLN A 13 -6.66 -4.00 12.04
N ALA A 14 -7.02 -2.72 12.17
CA ALA A 14 -8.18 -2.15 11.48
C ALA A 14 -8.02 -2.19 9.95
N GLY A 15 -6.81 -1.92 9.44
CA GLY A 15 -6.53 -1.99 8.01
C GLY A 15 -6.69 -3.39 7.41
N PHE A 16 -6.51 -4.46 8.21
CA PHE A 16 -6.83 -5.81 7.78
C PHE A 16 -8.34 -6.01 7.60
N VAL A 17 -9.15 -5.46 8.50
CA VAL A 17 -10.61 -5.62 8.41
C VAL A 17 -11.19 -4.84 7.22
N SER A 18 -10.67 -3.63 6.94
CA SER A 18 -11.08 -2.87 5.76
C SER A 18 -10.69 -3.56 4.46
N GLU A 19 -9.44 -4.05 4.36
CA GLU A 19 -8.97 -4.76 3.16
C GLU A 19 -9.73 -6.07 2.96
N TRP A 20 -10.04 -6.77 4.05
CA TRP A 20 -10.86 -7.97 4.01
C TRP A 20 -12.25 -7.68 3.45
N PHE A 21 -12.94 -6.62 3.89
CA PHE A 21 -14.22 -6.25 3.29
C PHE A 21 -14.10 -5.87 1.81
N ALA A 22 -13.02 -5.19 1.41
CA ALA A 22 -12.75 -4.90 0.01
C ALA A 22 -12.51 -6.18 -0.83
N PHE A 23 -11.86 -7.21 -0.28
CA PHE A 23 -11.81 -8.53 -0.93
C PHE A 23 -13.19 -9.16 -1.03
N GLN A 24 -14.00 -9.08 0.02
CA GLN A 24 -15.34 -9.67 0.02
C GLN A 24 -16.25 -9.02 -1.02
N THR A 25 -16.15 -7.72 -1.26
CA THR A 25 -16.93 -7.08 -2.33
C THR A 25 -16.50 -7.54 -3.72
N LEU A 26 -15.20 -7.73 -3.96
CA LEU A 26 -14.67 -8.18 -5.25
C LEU A 26 -14.92 -9.69 -5.50
N PHE A 27 -14.84 -10.52 -4.45
CA PHE A 27 -15.04 -11.97 -4.56
C PHE A 27 -16.51 -12.40 -4.61
N GLN A 28 -17.45 -11.49 -4.42
CA GLN A 28 -18.88 -11.72 -4.67
C GLN A 28 -19.27 -11.65 -6.16
N ASN A 29 -18.31 -11.90 -7.05
CA ASN A 29 -18.49 -11.83 -8.50
C ASN A 29 -19.64 -12.72 -9.03
N PHE A 30 -19.97 -13.80 -8.34
CA PHE A 30 -21.04 -14.74 -8.71
C PHE A 30 -22.43 -14.11 -8.69
N GLN A 31 -22.61 -12.99 -7.98
CA GLN A 31 -23.88 -12.25 -7.97
C GLN A 31 -24.07 -11.40 -9.23
N VAL A 32 -23.00 -11.15 -9.99
CA VAL A 32 -23.10 -10.40 -11.25
C VAL A 32 -23.52 -11.36 -12.38
N PRO A 33 -24.57 -11.04 -13.15
CA PRO A 33 -25.06 -11.93 -14.20
C PRO A 33 -24.15 -12.00 -15.43
N ASP A 34 -23.48 -10.90 -15.77
CA ASP A 34 -22.66 -10.79 -16.98
C ASP A 34 -21.21 -11.26 -16.78
N LEU A 35 -20.64 -11.85 -17.84
CA LEU A 35 -19.26 -12.38 -17.84
C LEU A 35 -18.23 -11.26 -17.73
N ALA A 36 -18.40 -10.14 -18.43
CA ALA A 36 -17.44 -9.04 -18.37
C ALA A 36 -17.37 -8.46 -16.96
N GLY A 37 -18.51 -8.33 -16.28
CA GLY A 37 -18.56 -7.93 -14.87
C GLY A 37 -17.82 -8.90 -13.93
N ARG A 38 -18.01 -10.21 -14.12
CA ARG A 38 -17.29 -11.24 -13.34
C ARG A 38 -15.78 -11.19 -13.55
N LEU A 39 -15.34 -11.02 -14.80
CA LEU A 39 -13.93 -10.90 -15.15
C LEU A 39 -13.34 -9.62 -14.57
N ALA A 40 -14.05 -8.49 -14.67
CA ALA A 40 -13.62 -7.21 -14.12
C ALA A 40 -13.43 -7.26 -12.60
N LEU A 41 -14.39 -7.83 -11.86
CA LEU A 41 -14.27 -8.01 -10.40
C LEU A 41 -13.13 -8.96 -10.03
N SER A 42 -12.95 -10.05 -10.78
CA SER A 42 -11.85 -11.00 -10.55
C SER A 42 -10.48 -10.36 -10.77
N LEU A 43 -10.32 -9.61 -11.86
CA LEU A 43 -9.09 -8.84 -12.13
C LEU A 43 -8.87 -7.74 -11.07
N GLY A 44 -9.95 -7.09 -10.62
CA GLY A 44 -9.90 -6.17 -9.49
C GLY A 44 -9.38 -6.83 -8.21
N GLY A 45 -9.86 -8.05 -7.91
CA GLY A 45 -9.40 -8.85 -6.78
C GLY A 45 -7.92 -9.21 -6.87
N VAL A 46 -7.43 -9.57 -8.06
CA VAL A 46 -5.99 -9.79 -8.33
C VAL A 46 -5.19 -8.50 -8.11
N GLY A 47 -5.69 -7.37 -8.59
CA GLY A 47 -5.07 -6.06 -8.38
C GLY A 47 -4.98 -5.71 -6.89
N LEU A 48 -6.07 -5.91 -6.14
CA LEU A 48 -6.12 -5.68 -4.70
C LEU A 48 -5.15 -6.60 -3.93
N ALA A 49 -5.07 -7.88 -4.32
CA ALA A 49 -4.10 -8.82 -3.75
C ALA A 49 -2.66 -8.37 -3.99
N LEU A 50 -2.36 -7.88 -5.19
CA LEU A 50 -1.04 -7.36 -5.52
C LEU A 50 -0.71 -6.10 -4.69
N THR A 51 -1.65 -5.17 -4.53
CA THR A 51 -1.44 -3.96 -3.71
C THR A 51 -1.23 -4.31 -2.24
N ALA A 52 -2.02 -5.23 -1.69
CA ALA A 52 -1.87 -5.71 -0.32
C ALA A 52 -0.49 -6.36 -0.09
N ALA A 53 -0.03 -7.20 -1.03
CA ALA A 53 1.29 -7.83 -0.96
C ALA A 53 2.44 -6.81 -1.01
N LEU A 54 2.35 -5.79 -1.87
CA LEU A 54 3.34 -4.72 -1.96
C LEU A 54 3.32 -3.81 -0.72
N ALA A 55 2.15 -3.53 -0.17
CA ALA A 55 2.00 -2.83 1.11
C ALA A 55 2.70 -3.62 2.23
N TYR A 56 2.45 -4.93 2.32
CA TYR A 56 3.09 -5.79 3.31
C TYR A 56 4.62 -5.77 3.19
N ALA A 57 5.16 -5.94 1.98
CA ALA A 57 6.61 -5.90 1.73
C ALA A 57 7.24 -4.53 2.07
N THR A 58 6.54 -3.43 1.77
CA THR A 58 7.02 -2.07 2.07
C THR A 58 7.02 -1.77 3.56
N PHE A 59 6.00 -2.18 4.31
CA PHE A 59 5.99 -1.96 5.76
C PHE A 59 6.95 -2.89 6.52
N ILE A 60 7.19 -4.12 6.04
CA ILE A 60 8.30 -4.96 6.53
C ILE A 60 9.62 -4.23 6.32
N LYS A 61 9.85 -3.66 5.13
CA LYS A 61 11.07 -2.89 4.85
C LYS A 61 11.23 -1.71 5.80
N VAL A 62 10.18 -0.90 5.96
CA VAL A 62 10.21 0.30 6.82
C VAL A 62 10.48 -0.06 8.27
N ILE A 63 9.76 -1.05 8.81
CA ILE A 63 9.92 -1.46 10.21
C ILE A 63 11.25 -2.18 10.40
N GLY A 64 11.58 -3.15 9.54
CA GLY A 64 12.77 -3.97 9.64
C GLY A 64 14.05 -3.14 9.55
N LEU A 65 14.23 -2.39 8.46
CA LEU A 65 15.43 -1.57 8.26
C LEU A 65 15.45 -0.36 9.22
N GLY A 66 14.29 0.23 9.52
CA GLY A 66 14.20 1.42 10.37
C GLY A 66 14.41 1.15 11.87
N THR A 67 14.16 -0.08 12.34
CA THR A 67 14.27 -0.42 13.77
C THR A 67 15.40 -1.40 14.11
N GLN A 68 15.83 -2.25 13.16
CA GLN A 68 16.87 -3.26 13.41
C GLN A 68 18.22 -2.91 12.78
N GLY A 69 18.32 -1.79 12.06
CA GLY A 69 19.60 -1.31 11.53
C GLY A 69 20.57 -0.86 12.62
N GLU A 70 21.87 -0.93 12.35
CA GLU A 70 22.88 -0.32 13.20
C GLU A 70 22.70 1.21 13.21
N SER A 71 22.45 1.76 14.41
CA SER A 71 22.37 3.21 14.59
C SER A 71 23.77 3.80 14.54
N THR A 72 24.08 4.53 13.48
CA THR A 72 25.34 5.27 13.34
C THR A 72 25.26 6.68 13.94
N ALA A 73 24.06 7.14 14.29
CA ALA A 73 23.82 8.48 14.82
C ALA A 73 23.35 8.43 16.28
N ASN A 74 23.85 9.34 17.10
CA ASN A 74 23.37 9.53 18.46
C ASN A 74 22.04 10.30 18.38
N THR A 75 20.93 9.57 18.25
CA THR A 75 19.61 10.18 18.11
C THR A 75 19.10 10.64 19.48
N ALA A 76 18.66 11.90 19.55
CA ALA A 76 18.03 12.42 20.75
C ALA A 76 16.78 11.60 21.10
N PRO A 77 16.51 11.35 22.40
CA PRO A 77 15.33 10.61 22.81
C PRO A 77 14.07 11.35 22.38
N VAL A 78 13.08 10.58 21.91
CA VAL A 78 11.77 11.13 21.51
C VAL A 78 11.08 11.76 22.74
N PRO A 79 10.57 13.00 22.64
CA PRO A 79 9.81 13.62 23.73
C PRO A 79 8.64 12.74 24.19
N ARG A 80 8.43 12.65 25.51
CA ARG A 80 7.40 11.78 26.11
C ARG A 80 5.99 12.04 25.56
N GLY A 81 5.64 13.31 25.31
CA GLY A 81 4.35 13.67 24.72
C GLY A 81 4.12 13.04 23.35
N ASN A 82 5.13 13.09 22.47
CA ASN A 82 5.05 12.49 21.13
C ASN A 82 4.99 10.97 21.22
N ALA A 83 5.79 10.37 22.11
CA ALA A 83 5.76 8.92 22.32
C ALA A 83 4.39 8.43 22.82
N LEU A 84 3.76 9.17 23.75
CA LEU A 84 2.42 8.87 24.24
C LEU A 84 1.35 9.06 23.15
N ALA A 85 1.42 10.14 22.37
CA ALA A 85 0.49 10.38 21.27
C ALA A 85 0.56 9.27 20.22
N VAL A 86 1.77 8.86 19.81
CA VAL A 86 1.97 7.76 18.85
C VAL A 86 1.53 6.42 19.45
N GLY A 87 1.81 6.18 20.73
CA GLY A 87 1.36 4.98 21.45
C GLY A 87 -0.17 4.89 21.51
N LEU A 88 -0.83 5.99 21.87
CA LEU A 88 -2.29 6.10 21.95
C LEU A 88 -2.94 5.89 20.58
N LEU A 89 -2.39 6.51 19.51
CA LEU A 89 -2.86 6.28 18.15
C LEU A 89 -2.73 4.80 17.76
N GLY A 90 -1.61 4.17 18.11
CA GLY A 90 -1.40 2.74 17.85
C GLY A 90 -2.43 1.85 18.56
N VAL A 91 -2.78 2.16 19.81
CA VAL A 91 -3.82 1.46 20.57
C VAL A 91 -5.21 1.74 19.98
N LEU A 92 -5.49 2.97 19.59
CA LEU A 92 -6.79 3.34 19.01
C LEU A 92 -7.07 2.59 17.71
N VAL A 93 -6.05 2.36 16.88
CA VAL A 93 -6.17 1.53 15.66
C VAL A 93 -6.55 0.09 15.99
N LEU A 94 -5.99 -0.49 17.06
CA LEU A 94 -6.38 -1.81 17.53
C LEU A 94 -7.81 -1.84 18.08
N VAL A 95 -8.19 -0.83 18.87
CA VAL A 95 -9.55 -0.69 19.41
C VAL A 95 -10.57 -0.55 18.30
N LEU A 96 -10.25 0.20 17.23
CA LEU A 96 -11.10 0.32 16.05
C LEU A 96 -11.36 -1.05 15.40
N ALA A 97 -10.32 -1.88 15.28
CA ALA A 97 -10.41 -3.21 14.70
C ALA A 97 -11.29 -4.16 15.53
N VAL A 98 -11.00 -4.24 16.83
CA VAL A 98 -11.73 -5.09 17.79
C VAL A 98 -13.17 -4.62 17.92
N GLY A 99 -13.38 -3.31 17.92
CA GLY A 99 -14.65 -2.65 18.08
C GLY A 99 -15.57 -2.73 16.86
N LEU A 100 -15.09 -3.24 15.72
CA LEU A 100 -15.83 -3.13 14.46
C LEU A 100 -17.25 -3.72 14.48
N PRO A 101 -17.53 -4.88 15.12
CA PRO A 101 -18.89 -5.37 15.26
C PRO A 101 -19.85 -4.39 15.94
N TRP A 102 -19.35 -3.50 16.80
CA TRP A 102 -20.13 -2.44 17.44
C TRP A 102 -20.16 -1.15 16.61
N TRP A 103 -19.08 -0.80 15.90
CA TRP A 103 -19.07 0.36 15.02
C TRP A 103 -20.12 0.26 13.91
N LEU A 104 -20.51 -0.96 13.51
CA LEU A 104 -21.60 -1.14 12.55
C LEU A 104 -22.92 -0.50 13.03
N TYR A 105 -23.19 -0.40 14.34
CA TYR A 105 -24.40 0.28 14.84
C TYR A 105 -24.39 1.78 14.50
N ALA A 106 -23.22 2.41 14.59
CA ALA A 106 -23.06 3.82 14.23
C ALA A 106 -23.11 4.05 12.71
N LEU A 107 -22.73 3.04 11.92
CA LEU A 107 -22.78 3.08 10.46
C LEU A 107 -24.16 2.74 9.90
N ASP A 108 -25.01 2.06 10.66
CA ASP A 108 -26.31 1.57 10.20
C ASP A 108 -27.25 2.68 9.69
N PRO A 109 -27.40 3.84 10.36
CA PRO A 109 -28.25 4.92 9.84
C PRO A 109 -27.76 5.46 8.50
N VAL A 110 -26.44 5.55 8.32
CA VAL A 110 -25.83 5.99 7.05
C VAL A 110 -26.07 4.92 5.97
N ALA A 111 -25.88 3.65 6.31
CA ALA A 111 -26.11 2.56 5.37
C ALA A 111 -27.58 2.48 4.91
N GLN A 112 -28.52 2.65 5.84
CA GLN A 112 -29.95 2.67 5.54
C GLN A 112 -30.33 3.87 4.68
N HIS A 113 -29.81 5.06 4.98
CA HIS A 113 -30.14 6.27 4.25
C HIS A 113 -29.61 6.27 2.81
N TRP A 114 -28.35 5.84 2.60
CA TRP A 114 -27.70 5.93 1.30
C TRP A 114 -27.88 4.68 0.43
N PHE A 115 -28.01 3.50 1.05
CA PHE A 115 -28.03 2.22 0.33
C PHE A 115 -29.30 1.42 0.54
N ALA A 116 -30.24 1.87 1.38
CA ALA A 116 -31.43 1.11 1.77
C ALA A 116 -31.11 -0.31 2.29
N GLN A 117 -29.92 -0.48 2.87
CA GLN A 117 -29.43 -1.74 3.44
C GLN A 117 -28.98 -1.50 4.88
N SER A 118 -29.16 -2.51 5.73
CA SER A 118 -28.69 -2.44 7.11
C SER A 118 -27.25 -2.92 7.23
N ALA A 119 -26.39 -2.10 7.84
CA ALA A 119 -25.04 -2.48 8.21
C ALA A 119 -25.01 -3.65 9.21
N MET A 120 -26.12 -3.89 9.93
CA MET A 120 -26.26 -5.03 10.84
C MET A 120 -26.26 -6.38 10.14
N GLN A 121 -26.58 -6.44 8.84
CA GLN A 121 -26.49 -7.68 8.07
C GLN A 121 -25.03 -8.15 7.88
N LEU A 122 -24.05 -7.26 8.07
CA LEU A 122 -22.63 -7.58 7.93
C LEU A 122 -22.02 -8.25 9.18
N ARG A 123 -22.85 -8.62 10.17
CA ARG A 123 -22.38 -9.29 11.39
C ARG A 123 -23.32 -10.39 11.89
N SER A 124 -22.74 -11.36 12.59
CA SER A 124 -23.43 -12.36 13.41
C SER A 124 -22.72 -12.45 14.76
N GLY A 125 -23.27 -11.78 15.78
CA GLY A 125 -22.62 -11.64 17.08
C GLY A 125 -21.29 -10.88 17.00
N LEU A 126 -20.18 -11.55 17.31
CA LEU A 126 -18.80 -11.04 17.20
C LEU A 126 -18.13 -11.36 15.86
N LEU A 127 -18.83 -12.08 14.98
CA LEU A 127 -18.36 -12.41 13.64
C LEU A 127 -18.81 -11.33 12.68
N LEU A 128 -17.92 -10.95 11.79
CA LEU A 128 -18.22 -10.18 10.58
C LEU A 128 -18.47 -11.18 9.46
N VAL A 129 -19.63 -11.05 8.82
CA VAL A 129 -20.13 -11.97 7.82
C VAL A 129 -20.55 -11.16 6.58
N PRO A 130 -19.98 -11.41 5.40
CA PRO A 130 -20.35 -10.71 4.18
C PRO A 130 -21.53 -11.44 3.54
N LEU A 131 -22.75 -10.96 3.78
CA LEU A 131 -24.05 -11.45 3.27
C LEU A 131 -24.44 -12.89 3.67
N THR A 132 -23.54 -13.87 3.56
CA THR A 132 -23.78 -15.27 3.94
C THR A 132 -22.60 -15.84 4.72
N ALA A 133 -22.90 -16.57 5.81
CA ALA A 133 -21.88 -17.13 6.70
C ALA A 133 -21.10 -18.31 6.09
N HIS A 134 -21.52 -18.84 4.94
CA HIS A 134 -20.91 -20.02 4.33
C HIS A 134 -19.67 -19.74 3.49
N PHE A 135 -19.46 -18.51 3.02
CA PHE A 135 -18.36 -18.20 2.10
C PHE A 135 -17.07 -17.81 2.84
N ALA A 136 -17.17 -16.82 3.72
CA ALA A 136 -16.05 -16.36 4.54
C ALA A 136 -16.59 -15.60 5.74
N PHE A 137 -15.97 -15.76 6.90
CA PHE A 137 -16.28 -14.98 8.08
C PHE A 137 -15.01 -14.69 8.86
N ILE A 138 -15.03 -13.62 9.65
CA ILE A 138 -13.90 -13.25 10.48
C ILE A 138 -14.36 -12.63 11.79
N SER A 139 -13.63 -12.86 12.87
CA SER A 139 -13.86 -12.14 14.12
C SER A 139 -12.58 -11.42 14.53
N PRO A 140 -12.47 -10.11 14.22
CA PRO A 140 -11.35 -9.28 14.67
C PRO A 140 -11.20 -9.31 16.21
N THR A 141 -12.34 -9.34 16.91
CA THR A 141 -12.39 -9.46 18.38
C THR A 141 -11.78 -10.77 18.88
N LEU A 142 -12.03 -11.91 18.22
CA LEU A 142 -11.39 -13.17 18.62
C LEU A 142 -9.92 -13.23 18.19
N LEU A 143 -9.55 -12.62 17.06
CA LEU A 143 -8.16 -12.62 16.59
C LEU A 143 -7.21 -11.94 17.59
N ILE A 144 -7.65 -10.91 18.30
CA ILE A 144 -6.81 -10.27 19.33
C ILE A 144 -6.58 -11.16 20.56
N ILE A 145 -7.41 -12.17 20.79
CA ILE A 145 -7.27 -13.14 21.88
C ILE A 145 -6.46 -14.35 21.39
N VAL A 146 -6.83 -14.89 20.23
CA VAL A 146 -6.23 -16.10 19.67
C VAL A 146 -4.78 -15.87 19.25
N MET A 147 -4.44 -14.73 18.64
CA MET A 147 -3.06 -14.49 18.19
C MET A 147 -2.04 -14.46 19.35
N PRO A 148 -2.26 -13.72 20.45
CA PRO A 148 -1.38 -13.81 21.62
C PRO A 148 -1.36 -15.20 22.24
N LEU A 149 -2.51 -15.90 22.30
CA LEU A 149 -2.59 -17.27 22.82
C LEU A 149 -1.72 -18.23 22.01
N LEU A 150 -1.77 -18.17 20.68
CA LEU A 150 -0.91 -18.94 19.78
C LEU A 150 0.56 -18.54 19.93
N ALA A 151 0.84 -17.26 20.20
CA ALA A 151 2.19 -16.77 20.45
C ALA A 151 2.77 -17.22 21.80
N LEU A 152 1.94 -17.64 22.77
CA LEU A 152 2.46 -18.16 24.05
C LEU A 152 3.34 -19.39 23.87
N LEU A 153 3.03 -20.28 22.91
CA LEU A 153 3.85 -21.48 22.67
C LEU A 153 5.28 -21.15 22.21
N PRO A 154 5.53 -20.37 21.13
CA PRO A 154 6.88 -19.99 20.76
C PRO A 154 7.55 -19.09 21.80
N ILE A 155 6.80 -18.24 22.51
CA ILE A 155 7.37 -17.41 23.60
C ILE A 155 7.84 -18.29 24.77
N THR A 156 7.03 -19.25 25.21
CA THR A 156 7.39 -20.17 26.30
C THR A 156 8.55 -21.08 25.91
N LEU A 157 8.57 -21.59 24.68
CA LEU A 157 9.72 -22.33 24.13
C LEU A 157 11.00 -21.47 24.09
N ALA A 158 10.89 -20.22 23.65
CA ALA A 158 12.03 -19.30 23.62
C ALA A 158 12.53 -18.96 25.03
N LEU A 159 11.62 -18.76 26.00
CA LEU A 159 11.97 -18.51 27.40
C LEU A 159 12.58 -19.75 28.06
N TRP A 160 12.04 -20.94 27.77
CA TRP A 160 12.58 -22.21 28.23
C TRP A 160 13.99 -22.44 27.65
N SER A 161 14.16 -22.27 26.35
CA SER A 161 15.47 -22.34 25.69
C SER A 161 16.47 -21.34 26.31
N ARG A 162 16.07 -20.09 26.57
CA ARG A 162 16.94 -19.10 27.23
C ARG A 162 17.30 -19.44 28.67
N ARG A 163 16.46 -20.20 29.39
CA ARG A 163 16.77 -20.67 30.75
C ARG A 163 17.73 -21.85 30.74
N HIS A 164 17.59 -22.76 29.78
CA HIS A 164 18.41 -23.98 29.70
C HIS A 164 19.69 -23.82 28.88
N HIS A 165 19.72 -22.87 27.95
CA HIS A 165 20.86 -22.56 27.11
C HIS A 165 21.32 -21.13 27.39
N GLY A 166 22.61 -20.96 27.70
CA GLY A 166 23.21 -19.64 27.86
C GLY A 166 23.13 -18.84 26.55
N VAL A 167 22.61 -17.61 26.61
CA VAL A 167 22.58 -16.71 25.46
C VAL A 167 23.99 -16.19 25.19
N ARG A 168 24.63 -16.67 24.12
CA ARG A 168 25.93 -16.16 23.68
C ARG A 168 25.75 -14.97 22.73
N ARG A 169 26.35 -13.83 23.07
CA ARG A 169 26.51 -12.72 22.11
C ARG A 169 27.71 -13.03 21.23
N ALA A 170 27.50 -13.09 19.92
CA ALA A 170 28.53 -13.32 18.92
C ALA A 170 28.46 -12.20 17.87
N PRO A 171 29.57 -11.87 17.20
CA PRO A 171 29.54 -10.97 16.05
C PRO A 171 28.62 -11.53 14.95
N VAL A 172 28.08 -10.64 14.12
CA VAL A 172 27.25 -11.03 12.96
C VAL A 172 28.04 -11.96 12.05
N TRP A 173 27.38 -13.01 11.55
CA TRP A 173 28.01 -14.00 10.67
C TRP A 173 28.16 -13.46 9.25
N PHE A 174 29.40 -13.29 8.78
CA PHE A 174 29.74 -12.84 7.42
C PHE A 174 30.14 -14.00 6.49
N GLY A 175 29.58 -15.20 6.68
CA GLY A 175 29.91 -16.35 5.84
C GLY A 175 31.37 -16.82 5.96
N GLY A 176 32.03 -16.54 7.09
CA GLY A 176 33.46 -16.82 7.31
C GLY A 176 34.42 -15.70 6.89
N ASN A 177 33.91 -14.60 6.32
CA ASN A 177 34.72 -13.43 5.95
C ASN A 177 34.89 -12.44 7.11
N PRO A 178 35.91 -11.56 7.08
CA PRO A 178 36.01 -10.45 8.03
C PRO A 178 34.83 -9.47 7.85
N PRO A 179 34.44 -8.73 8.91
CA PRO A 179 33.38 -7.73 8.83
C PRO A 179 33.70 -6.67 7.78
N ALA A 180 32.79 -6.47 6.81
CA ALA A 180 32.96 -5.43 5.81
C ALA A 180 32.31 -4.10 6.27
N PRO A 181 32.96 -2.93 6.07
CA PRO A 181 32.47 -1.63 6.55
C PRO A 181 31.09 -1.20 6.01
N ARG A 182 30.63 -1.82 4.91
CA ARG A 182 29.35 -1.52 4.23
C ARG A 182 28.53 -2.79 3.98
N ALA A 183 28.53 -3.72 4.93
CA ALA A 183 27.77 -4.96 4.80
C ALA A 183 26.28 -4.82 5.16
N ALA A 184 25.86 -3.70 5.76
CA ALA A 184 24.48 -3.50 6.17
C ALA A 184 23.53 -3.50 4.97
N THR A 185 22.38 -4.19 5.12
CA THR A 185 21.33 -4.17 4.11
C THR A 185 20.75 -2.76 4.04
N THR A 186 20.80 -2.13 2.87
CA THR A 186 20.24 -0.81 2.64
C THR A 186 18.80 -0.91 2.13
N ALA A 187 18.08 0.21 2.16
CA ALA A 187 16.76 0.30 1.54
C ALA A 187 16.80 -0.10 0.05
N LEU A 188 17.90 0.17 -0.65
CA LEU A 188 18.06 -0.20 -2.06
C LEU A 188 18.22 -1.70 -2.23
N THR A 189 19.14 -2.32 -1.46
CA THR A 189 19.40 -3.77 -1.59
C THR A 189 18.21 -4.62 -1.19
N PHE A 190 17.43 -4.21 -0.19
CA PHE A 190 16.18 -4.89 0.17
C PHE A 190 15.15 -4.85 -0.97
N SER A 191 14.99 -3.70 -1.64
CA SER A 191 14.04 -3.54 -2.75
C SER A 191 14.51 -4.16 -4.06
N HIS A 192 15.79 -4.53 -4.16
CA HIS A 192 16.36 -5.10 -5.38
C HIS A 192 15.66 -6.40 -5.79
N ALA A 193 15.34 -7.28 -4.83
CA ALA A 193 14.62 -8.54 -5.13
C ALA A 193 13.27 -8.28 -5.82
N VAL A 194 12.51 -7.28 -5.33
CA VAL A 194 11.22 -6.87 -5.92
C VAL A 194 11.42 -6.27 -7.31
N GLN A 195 12.44 -5.43 -7.49
CA GLN A 195 12.73 -4.81 -8.79
C GLN A 195 13.15 -5.83 -9.85
N VAL A 196 13.93 -6.85 -9.47
CA VAL A 196 14.32 -7.96 -10.36
C VAL A 196 13.11 -8.80 -10.74
N PHE A 197 12.29 -9.19 -9.76
CA PHE A 197 11.08 -9.97 -10.01
C PHE A 197 10.11 -9.24 -10.94
N TYR A 198 9.91 -7.94 -10.72
CA TYR A 198 9.06 -7.09 -11.57
C TYR A 198 9.83 -6.37 -12.68
N SER A 199 10.96 -6.91 -13.11
CA SER A 199 11.79 -6.30 -14.16
C SER A 199 11.07 -6.18 -15.50
N PHE A 200 10.10 -7.06 -15.78
CA PHE A 200 9.25 -6.97 -16.98
C PHE A 200 8.40 -5.70 -17.02
N ILE A 201 7.97 -5.20 -15.85
CA ILE A 201 7.21 -3.95 -15.70
C ILE A 201 8.17 -2.78 -15.64
N TYR A 202 9.08 -2.79 -14.65
CA TYR A 202 9.90 -1.63 -14.30
C TYR A 202 11.08 -1.40 -15.25
N ARG A 203 11.46 -2.41 -16.05
CA ARG A 203 12.64 -2.39 -16.93
C ARG A 203 13.85 -1.72 -16.26
N PRO A 204 14.27 -2.18 -15.07
CA PRO A 204 15.39 -1.57 -14.35
C PRO A 204 16.63 -1.62 -15.25
N ARG A 205 17.17 -0.46 -15.60
CA ARG A 205 18.51 -0.38 -16.22
C ARG A 205 19.51 -0.46 -15.09
N LEU A 206 20.21 -1.59 -15.02
CA LEU A 206 21.41 -1.74 -14.21
C LEU A 206 22.57 -1.23 -15.07
N ASP A 207 22.88 0.06 -14.98
CA ASP A 207 24.14 0.57 -15.51
C ASP A 207 25.23 0.16 -14.52
N MET A 208 25.83 -1.02 -14.75
CA MET A 208 27.06 -1.43 -14.08
C MET A 208 28.23 -0.92 -14.91
N GLU A 209 28.69 0.30 -14.62
CA GLU A 209 29.99 0.76 -15.12
C GLU A 209 31.09 0.00 -14.35
N HIS A 210 31.67 -1.01 -14.98
CA HIS A 210 32.83 -1.70 -14.47
C HIS A 210 34.09 -0.90 -14.83
N GLU A 211 34.55 -0.02 -13.94
CA GLU A 211 35.86 0.61 -14.07
C GLU A 211 36.94 -0.43 -13.73
N HIS A 212 37.53 -1.03 -14.77
CA HIS A 212 38.64 -1.98 -14.66
C HIS A 212 39.96 -1.21 -14.63
N VAL A 213 40.83 -1.52 -13.66
CA VAL A 213 42.25 -1.11 -13.71
C VAL A 213 43.11 -2.37 -13.77
N GLU A 214 43.73 -2.55 -14.94
CA GLU A 214 44.89 -3.39 -15.29
C GLU A 214 44.89 -4.90 -15.02
N ARG A 215 43.96 -5.48 -14.24
CA ARG A 215 43.72 -6.94 -14.23
C ARG A 215 42.24 -7.27 -14.09
N GLU A 216 41.80 -8.20 -14.94
CA GLU A 216 40.41 -8.63 -15.23
C GLU A 216 39.58 -9.14 -14.02
N TYR A 217 40.14 -9.13 -12.80
CA TYR A 217 39.53 -9.77 -11.62
C TYR A 217 39.39 -8.88 -10.37
N PHE A 218 39.74 -7.58 -10.41
CA PHE A 218 39.61 -6.70 -9.24
C PHE A 218 38.71 -5.49 -9.52
N VAL A 219 37.43 -5.62 -9.15
CA VAL A 219 36.44 -4.52 -9.18
C VAL A 219 36.59 -3.66 -7.92
N ARG A 220 37.15 -2.45 -8.05
CA ARG A 220 37.45 -1.57 -6.89
C ARG A 220 36.28 -0.68 -6.48
N ARG A 221 35.31 -0.43 -7.36
CA ARG A 221 34.18 0.47 -7.10
C ARG A 221 32.97 0.05 -7.92
N LEU A 222 31.88 -0.28 -7.24
CA LEU A 222 30.56 -0.45 -7.85
C LEU A 222 29.74 0.81 -7.56
N SER A 223 29.68 1.72 -8.53
CA SER A 223 28.71 2.81 -8.54
C SER A 223 27.39 2.27 -9.10
N PHE A 224 26.49 1.87 -8.21
CA PHE A 224 25.12 1.55 -8.59
C PHE A 224 24.31 2.85 -8.74
N GLU A 225 24.18 3.34 -9.97
CA GLU A 225 23.15 4.33 -10.30
C GLU A 225 21.90 3.60 -10.79
N GLN A 226 20.94 3.37 -9.88
CA GLN A 226 19.65 2.83 -10.28
C GLN A 226 18.70 3.96 -10.67
N ARG A 227 18.66 4.29 -11.96
CA ARG A 227 17.63 5.18 -12.52
C ARG A 227 16.39 4.36 -12.83
N ILE A 228 15.35 4.48 -11.99
CA ILE A 228 14.01 3.97 -12.34
C ILE A 228 13.51 4.84 -13.48
N ALA A 229 13.38 4.28 -14.69
CA ALA A 229 12.84 5.00 -15.82
C ALA A 229 11.39 5.41 -15.51
N PRO A 230 11.01 6.69 -15.66
CA PRO A 230 9.65 7.13 -15.36
C PRO A 230 8.73 6.69 -16.51
N LEU A 231 8.24 5.46 -16.41
CA LEU A 231 7.37 4.81 -17.40
C LEU A 231 6.08 5.60 -17.62
N PHE A 232 5.45 6.05 -16.53
CA PHE A 232 4.24 6.86 -16.58
C PHE A 232 4.52 8.27 -17.12
N GLU A 233 5.64 8.88 -16.74
CA GLU A 233 5.99 10.21 -17.27
C GLU A 233 6.17 10.16 -18.78
N SER A 234 6.97 9.23 -19.26
CA SER A 234 7.30 9.13 -20.69
C SER A 234 6.14 8.71 -21.58
N ARG A 235 5.26 7.80 -21.10
CA ARG A 235 4.19 7.23 -21.93
C ARG A 235 2.80 7.77 -21.65
N LEU A 236 2.49 8.28 -20.46
CA LEU A 236 1.16 8.76 -20.10
C LEU A 236 1.16 10.29 -19.94
N PHE A 237 2.05 10.83 -19.11
CA PHE A 237 2.04 12.27 -18.83
C PHE A 237 2.58 13.10 -19.98
N ARG A 238 3.69 12.72 -20.64
CA ARG A 238 4.23 13.48 -21.79
C ARG A 238 3.26 13.62 -22.97
N PRO A 239 2.56 12.58 -23.45
CA PRO A 239 1.57 12.78 -24.51
C PRO A 239 0.36 13.57 -24.04
N LEU A 240 -0.09 13.37 -22.79
CA LEU A 240 -1.21 14.13 -22.23
C LEU A 240 -0.87 15.62 -22.11
N THR A 241 0.30 15.97 -21.57
CA THR A 241 0.74 17.36 -21.48
C THR A 241 0.89 17.96 -22.86
N ARG A 242 1.49 17.25 -23.83
CA ARG A 242 1.55 17.72 -25.22
C ARG A 242 0.17 17.95 -25.83
N ALA A 243 -0.81 17.08 -25.56
CA ALA A 243 -2.17 17.26 -26.03
C ALA A 243 -2.84 18.50 -25.42
N VAL A 244 -2.61 18.75 -24.13
CA VAL A 244 -3.08 19.97 -23.44
C VAL A 244 -2.43 21.22 -24.04
N TRP A 245 -1.11 21.20 -24.25
CA TRP A 245 -0.39 22.31 -24.89
C TRP A 245 -0.88 22.54 -26.33
N TRP A 246 -1.05 21.47 -27.10
CA TRP A 246 -1.59 21.54 -28.46
C TRP A 246 -3.01 22.14 -28.49
N LEU A 247 -3.87 21.75 -27.55
CA LEU A 247 -5.22 22.30 -27.44
C LEU A 247 -5.19 23.78 -27.01
N SER A 248 -4.30 24.12 -26.08
CA SER A 248 -4.08 25.49 -25.62
C SER A 248 -3.67 26.40 -26.79
N ASP A 249 -2.69 25.97 -27.59
CA ASP A 249 -2.23 26.74 -28.76
C ASP A 249 -3.35 26.95 -29.79
N ARG A 250 -4.24 25.95 -29.96
CA ARG A 250 -5.41 26.05 -30.85
C ARG A 250 -6.48 27.01 -30.31
N ILE A 251 -6.69 27.04 -28.99
CA ILE A 251 -7.65 27.95 -28.34
C ILE A 251 -7.14 29.40 -28.38
N VAL A 252 -5.84 29.63 -28.26
CA VAL A 252 -5.25 30.97 -28.36
C VAL A 252 -5.51 31.60 -29.75
N VAL A 253 -5.57 30.79 -30.80
CA VAL A 253 -5.91 31.28 -32.16
C VAL A 253 -7.36 31.81 -32.24
N LEU A 254 -8.29 31.34 -31.39
CA LEU A 254 -9.65 31.88 -31.29
C LEU A 254 -9.69 33.25 -30.62
N GLN A 255 -8.61 33.67 -29.93
CA GLN A 255 -8.46 35.00 -29.34
C GLN A 255 -7.76 35.98 -30.31
N SER A 256 -8.05 35.90 -31.61
CA SER A 256 -7.41 36.69 -32.67
C SER A 256 -7.66 38.21 -32.61
N GLY A 257 -8.40 38.70 -31.61
CA GLY A 257 -8.70 40.12 -31.43
C GLY A 257 -9.76 40.68 -32.39
N ASP A 258 -10.33 39.86 -33.26
CA ASP A 258 -11.39 40.26 -34.19
C ASP A 258 -12.75 40.29 -33.47
N MET A 259 -13.34 41.49 -33.38
CA MET A 259 -14.62 41.71 -32.73
C MET A 259 -15.78 40.95 -33.39
N ASN A 260 -15.70 40.70 -34.70
CA ASN A 260 -16.74 39.96 -35.42
C ASN A 260 -16.77 38.48 -35.04
N LEU A 261 -15.60 37.88 -34.76
CA LEU A 261 -15.49 36.49 -34.31
C LEU A 261 -16.13 36.31 -32.92
N TYR A 262 -15.93 37.27 -32.02
CA TYR A 262 -16.54 37.25 -30.69
C TYR A 262 -18.07 37.35 -30.75
N LEU A 263 -18.60 38.23 -31.61
CA LEU A 263 -20.05 38.32 -31.84
C LEU A 263 -20.63 36.99 -32.38
N ALA A 264 -19.94 36.35 -33.33
CA ALA A 264 -20.34 35.06 -33.88
C ALA A 264 -20.31 33.94 -32.82
N LEU A 265 -19.27 33.91 -31.97
CA LEU A 265 -19.15 32.95 -30.86
C LEU A 265 -20.25 33.14 -29.81
N ILE A 266 -20.58 34.38 -29.45
CA ILE A 266 -21.67 34.67 -28.51
C ILE A 266 -23.03 34.27 -29.12
N GLY A 267 -23.26 34.58 -30.40
CA GLY A 267 -24.47 34.16 -31.11
C GLY A 267 -24.62 32.64 -31.18
N LEU A 268 -23.54 31.92 -31.51
CA LEU A 268 -23.51 30.46 -31.53
C LEU A 268 -23.78 29.87 -30.12
N LEU A 269 -23.14 30.43 -29.09
CA LEU A 269 -23.36 30.02 -27.70
C LEU A 269 -24.82 30.20 -27.30
N LEU A 270 -25.46 31.31 -27.69
CA LEU A 270 -26.87 31.58 -27.43
C LEU A 270 -27.77 30.52 -28.08
N VAL A 271 -27.52 30.16 -29.34
CA VAL A 271 -28.27 29.12 -30.06
C VAL A 271 -28.10 27.76 -29.39
N ILE A 272 -26.89 27.40 -28.96
CA ILE A 272 -26.61 26.14 -28.26
C ILE A 272 -27.37 26.09 -26.93
N VAL A 273 -27.29 27.16 -26.12
CA VAL A 273 -27.97 27.22 -24.82
C VAL A 273 -29.48 27.15 -24.99
N LEU A 274 -30.04 27.86 -25.98
CA LEU A 274 -31.48 27.80 -26.26
C LEU A 274 -31.89 26.41 -26.76
N GLY A 275 -31.11 25.80 -27.65
CA GLY A 275 -31.39 24.46 -28.18
C GLY A 275 -31.31 23.36 -27.12
N VAL A 276 -30.36 23.46 -26.18
CA VAL A 276 -30.25 22.54 -25.04
C VAL A 276 -31.33 22.81 -23.99
N GLY A 277 -31.78 24.05 -23.81
CA GLY A 277 -32.87 24.38 -22.90
C GLY A 277 -34.28 24.05 -23.43
N VAL A 278 -34.40 23.73 -24.73
CA VAL A 278 -35.65 23.31 -25.39
C VAL A 278 -35.75 21.77 -25.50
N LEU A 279 -34.66 21.05 -25.21
CA LEU A 279 -34.61 19.58 -25.08
C LEU A 279 -34.86 19.15 -23.63
#